data_AF-A0A8B7DYS7-F1
#
_entry.id   AF-A0A8B7DYS7-F1
#
_cell.length_a   1.000
_cell.length_b   1.000
_cell.length_c   1.000
_cell.angle_alpha   90.00
_cell.angle_beta   90.00
_cell.angle_gamma   90.00
#
_symmetry.space_group_name_H-M   'P 1'
#
loop_
_entity.id
_entity.type
_entity.pdbx_description
1 polymer ?
#
loop_
_entity_poly.entity_id
_entity_poly.type
_entity_poly.pdbx_seq_one_letter_code
_entity_poly.pdbx_strand_id
1 'polypeptide(L)'
;MRFKPLRCLILAIFISISLFVIMLVNINTKTYKNGKEVFIEDFSNIKKFPVPSLKNEIAIPKRNQSLVQSPDSCLVKNHQYFPLCNEKIQYLSQKDLPSCFSMVHGIDGTKCSIYNYLQNVEPFCANHVKRSSEVEYALPRYDLDGLLELLPENPYRWMRERAKQTWNDWLQAIKQFNLTKQKWQKKKVLCFMGSMGFQPMILEMAGKGGPLGELVQWTDLISGLYVLGYDIRLHLNSSEFTKFMDADDANGCAQKKFEKNLVDIFYTDSNGFVITMQKLGFASSAKYRCMMRILDSFGTYPEFNYPSYPHKIPGGRSGWANQNLIPTQFLTLFPHTHDNSFLGFVVGNINSTENLPKKTKKNIALIYAKLSSYLAGRIAYLDVINEYFEIHATLVEVNHPIPKYVINHGPVSGKKVKELLLQSKLFIGVGFPYEGPGPLEALAAGATYIQPKFDQPKHKFNEKFFEDKPTLRKLSSQSPYMEEMVGEPYSYTVDVKNETLFRQILEMIKNREDLPPKIPKEFTSYGMLERIHIFTEHMVHQRFL
;
A
#
# COMPACT_ATOMS: atom_id res chain seq x y z
N MET A 1 39.09 1.05 42.02
CA MET A 1 37.72 1.03 42.59
C MET A 1 36.91 2.18 42.00
N ARG A 2 35.61 1.93 41.81
CA ARG A 2 34.51 2.80 41.36
C ARG A 2 34.33 3.03 39.85
N PHE A 3 33.07 2.81 39.47
CA PHE A 3 32.44 2.56 38.18
C PHE A 3 31.69 3.81 37.67
N LYS A 4 31.54 3.89 36.33
CA LYS A 4 30.50 4.59 35.51
C LYS A 4 30.53 6.14 35.51
N PRO A 5 30.24 6.80 34.36
CA PRO A 5 29.24 6.43 33.36
C PRO A 5 29.70 6.51 31.88
N LEU A 6 29.72 5.37 31.18
CA LEU A 6 29.84 5.32 29.70
C LEU A 6 28.72 4.48 29.05
N ARG A 7 27.64 4.22 29.79
CA ARG A 7 26.47 3.46 29.32
C ARG A 7 25.28 4.32 28.86
N CYS A 8 25.37 5.64 28.92
CA CYS A 8 24.30 6.53 28.44
C CYS A 8 24.50 7.06 27.01
N LEU A 9 25.70 6.97 26.43
CA LEU A 9 25.96 7.54 25.10
C LEU A 9 25.74 6.54 23.94
N ILE A 10 25.89 5.24 24.20
CA ILE A 10 25.72 4.19 23.17
C ILE A 10 24.24 3.82 22.95
N LEU A 11 23.38 4.08 23.95
CA LEU A 11 21.94 3.92 23.80
C LEU A 11 21.28 5.06 22.99
N ALA A 12 21.94 6.22 22.86
CA ALA A 12 21.42 7.37 22.13
C ALA A 12 21.54 7.24 20.60
N ILE A 13 22.47 6.42 20.10
CA ILE A 13 22.67 6.21 18.66
C ILE A 13 21.68 5.16 18.10
N PHE A 14 21.26 4.17 18.91
CA PHE A 14 20.25 3.18 18.53
C PHE A 14 18.82 3.74 18.44
N ILE A 15 18.61 4.95 18.97
CA ILE A 15 17.35 5.67 18.93
C ILE A 15 17.18 6.40 17.58
N SER A 16 18.26 6.73 16.84
CA SER A 16 18.17 7.66 15.70
C SER A 16 17.68 7.06 14.36
N ILE A 17 17.68 5.73 14.17
CA ILE A 17 17.25 5.13 12.89
C ILE A 17 15.76 4.71 12.94
N SER A 18 15.23 4.34 14.11
CA SER A 18 13.78 4.16 14.27
C SER A 18 13.02 5.48 14.43
N LEU A 19 13.69 6.56 14.88
CA LEU A 19 13.10 7.90 14.97
C LEU A 19 13.25 8.74 13.70
N PHE A 20 14.03 8.30 12.71
CA PHE A 20 14.10 9.00 11.41
C PHE A 20 12.77 8.95 10.63
N VAL A 21 11.86 8.06 11.04
CA VAL A 21 10.49 7.96 10.47
C VAL A 21 9.47 8.77 11.29
N ILE A 22 9.81 9.26 12.50
CA ILE A 22 8.83 9.86 13.44
C ILE A 22 9.22 11.27 13.98
N MET A 23 10.47 11.74 13.88
CA MET A 23 10.85 13.11 14.31
C MET A 23 11.38 13.98 13.16
N LEU A 24 10.46 14.49 12.34
CA LEU A 24 10.58 15.79 11.66
C LEU A 24 9.28 16.60 11.87
N VAL A 25 8.90 16.74 13.15
CA VAL A 25 8.00 17.81 13.59
C VAL A 25 8.90 18.85 14.23
N ASN A 26 8.89 20.08 13.69
CA ASN A 26 9.66 21.26 14.08
C ASN A 26 11.15 21.32 13.68
N ILE A 27 11.42 21.56 12.39
CA ILE A 27 12.49 22.49 11.99
C ILE A 27 11.98 23.34 10.82
N ASN A 28 11.80 24.63 11.06
CA ASN A 28 11.43 25.62 10.07
C ASN A 28 12.70 25.99 9.28
N THR A 29 13.03 25.25 8.22
CA THR A 29 14.17 25.59 7.34
C THR A 29 13.79 25.41 5.88
N LYS A 30 13.66 26.52 5.15
CA LYS A 30 13.81 26.55 3.70
C LYS A 30 15.23 26.08 3.36
N THR A 31 15.39 24.85 2.89
CA THR A 31 16.70 24.37 2.40
C THR A 31 16.74 24.46 0.88
N TYR A 32 17.61 25.34 0.39
CA TYR A 32 17.99 25.44 -1.02
C TYR A 32 19.14 24.47 -1.29
N LYS A 33 19.07 23.68 -2.37
CA LYS A 33 20.19 22.85 -2.85
C LYS A 33 20.42 23.12 -4.33
N ASN A 34 21.62 23.58 -4.69
CA ASN A 34 22.03 23.94 -6.06
C ASN A 34 21.14 24.99 -6.75
N GLY A 35 20.63 25.97 -6.01
CA GLY A 35 19.84 27.06 -6.59
C GLY A 35 18.44 26.68 -7.10
N LYS A 36 17.96 25.46 -6.81
CA LYS A 36 16.57 25.03 -7.06
C LYS A 36 15.86 24.71 -5.75
N GLU A 37 14.60 25.11 -5.68
CA GLU A 37 13.70 24.83 -4.57
C GLU A 37 13.44 23.32 -4.49
N VAL A 38 13.71 22.72 -3.33
CA VAL A 38 13.38 21.31 -3.05
C VAL A 38 12.04 21.31 -2.34
N PHE A 39 11.05 20.61 -2.91
CA PHE A 39 9.70 20.54 -2.36
C PHE A 39 9.71 19.76 -1.03
N ILE A 40 9.48 20.48 0.06
CA ILE A 40 9.13 19.91 1.36
C ILE A 40 7.77 20.52 1.69
N GLU A 41 6.71 19.71 1.68
CA GLU A 41 5.41 20.16 2.18
C GLU A 41 5.57 20.49 3.68
N ASP A 42 5.09 21.66 4.11
CA ASP A 42 5.16 22.09 5.51
C ASP A 42 4.09 21.36 6.34
N PHE A 43 4.55 20.34 7.08
CA PHE A 43 3.70 19.47 7.89
C PHE A 43 3.72 19.82 9.39
N SER A 44 4.29 20.97 9.76
CA SER A 44 4.35 21.43 11.17
C SER A 44 2.98 21.54 11.84
N ASN A 45 1.90 21.56 11.05
CA ASN A 45 0.51 21.69 11.50
C ASN A 45 -0.38 20.46 11.24
N ILE A 46 0.17 19.25 11.00
CA ILE A 46 -0.63 18.00 11.03
C ILE A 46 -1.14 17.79 12.46
N LYS A 47 -2.26 18.41 12.79
CA LYS A 47 -3.02 18.09 14.00
C LYS A 47 -3.58 16.68 13.81
N LYS A 48 -3.43 15.83 14.83
CA LYS A 48 -4.21 14.59 14.95
C LYS A 48 -5.67 14.95 14.67
N PHE A 49 -6.31 14.18 13.79
CA PHE A 49 -7.74 14.38 13.48
C PHE A 49 -8.52 14.49 14.79
N PRO A 50 -9.23 15.60 15.05
CA PRO A 50 -10.14 15.65 16.19
C PRO A 50 -11.20 14.59 15.92
N VAL A 51 -11.23 13.55 16.74
CA VAL A 51 -12.33 12.60 16.80
C VAL A 51 -13.53 13.39 17.31
N PRO A 52 -14.62 13.56 16.53
CA PRO A 52 -15.86 14.08 17.10
C PRO A 52 -16.27 13.11 18.21
N SER A 53 -16.40 13.61 19.44
CA SER A 53 -16.89 12.78 20.53
C SER A 53 -18.36 12.46 20.27
N LEU A 54 -18.64 11.35 19.59
CA LEU A 54 -19.95 10.71 19.67
C LEU A 54 -20.02 9.96 21.01
N LYS A 55 -20.03 10.72 22.10
CA LYS A 55 -20.49 10.25 23.41
C LYS A 55 -22.01 10.23 23.34
N ASN A 56 -22.58 9.18 22.75
CA ASN A 56 -23.94 8.77 23.05
C ASN A 56 -23.97 7.24 22.95
N GLU A 57 -24.36 6.61 24.06
CA GLU A 57 -24.48 5.16 24.20
C GLU A 57 -25.36 4.60 23.08
N ILE A 58 -24.82 3.63 22.33
CA ILE A 58 -25.55 2.94 21.27
C ILE A 58 -26.51 1.95 21.93
N ALA A 59 -27.76 2.36 22.13
CA ALA A 59 -28.86 1.41 22.27
C ALA A 59 -29.21 0.87 20.87
N ILE A 60 -28.96 -0.42 20.64
CA ILE A 60 -29.39 -1.12 19.40
C ILE A 60 -30.92 -1.17 19.40
N PRO A 61 -31.64 -0.48 18.49
CA PRO A 61 -33.09 -0.56 18.48
C PRO A 61 -33.54 -1.88 17.85
N LYS A 62 -34.37 -2.65 18.57
CA LYS A 62 -35.06 -3.81 18.00
C LYS A 62 -35.98 -3.36 16.86
N ARG A 63 -35.92 -4.08 15.74
CA ARG A 63 -36.79 -3.92 14.57
C ARG A 63 -38.26 -3.89 15.00
N ASN A 64 -38.98 -2.83 14.65
CA ASN A 64 -40.41 -2.85 14.43
C ASN A 64 -40.72 -2.11 13.12
N GLN A 65 -41.31 -2.83 12.17
CA GLN A 65 -41.91 -2.27 10.97
C GLN A 65 -43.33 -1.82 11.32
N SER A 66 -43.61 -0.53 11.21
CA SER A 66 -44.99 -0.04 11.08
C SER A 66 -44.99 1.23 10.25
N LEU A 67 -45.70 1.17 9.12
CA LEU A 67 -45.93 2.27 8.20
C LEU A 67 -47.13 3.09 8.69
N VAL A 68 -46.94 4.39 8.92
CA VAL A 68 -48.04 5.34 9.08
C VAL A 68 -47.79 6.50 8.13
N GLN A 69 -48.74 6.76 7.23
CA GLN A 69 -48.70 7.81 6.22
C GLN A 69 -49.25 9.13 6.76
N SER A 70 -48.59 10.25 6.44
CA SER A 70 -49.18 11.59 6.47
C SER A 70 -48.58 12.46 5.34
N PRO A 71 -49.25 13.54 4.89
CA PRO A 71 -49.05 14.14 3.56
C PRO A 71 -47.75 14.94 3.34
N ASP A 72 -46.80 14.96 4.28
CA ASP A 72 -45.48 15.63 4.17
C ASP A 72 -44.31 14.66 3.91
N SER A 73 -44.60 13.41 3.53
CA SER A 73 -43.60 12.34 3.60
C SER A 73 -42.69 12.24 2.38
N CYS A 74 -41.49 12.83 2.43
CA CYS A 74 -40.35 12.20 1.74
C CYS A 74 -40.25 10.78 2.29
N LEU A 75 -40.45 9.77 1.45
CA LEU A 75 -40.25 8.38 1.84
C LEU A 75 -38.74 8.14 1.97
N VAL A 76 -38.22 8.39 3.18
CA VAL A 76 -36.86 8.01 3.56
C VAL A 76 -36.79 6.50 3.56
N LYS A 77 -36.17 5.93 2.52
CA LYS A 77 -35.97 4.48 2.44
C LYS A 77 -34.69 4.14 3.18
N ASN A 78 -34.83 3.37 4.25
CA ASN A 78 -33.67 2.73 4.88
C ASN A 78 -33.00 1.83 3.84
N HIS A 79 -31.78 2.19 3.50
CA HIS A 79 -30.97 1.42 2.59
C HIS A 79 -29.85 0.77 3.41
N GLN A 80 -29.65 -0.53 3.25
CA GLN A 80 -28.59 -1.26 3.97
C GLN A 80 -27.19 -0.68 3.73
N TYR A 81 -27.02 0.02 2.61
CA TYR A 81 -25.79 0.68 2.21
C TYR A 81 -25.73 2.18 2.52
N PHE A 82 -26.70 2.72 3.25
CA PHE A 82 -26.69 4.11 3.74
C PHE A 82 -27.12 4.14 5.21
N PRO A 83 -26.39 3.46 6.11
CA PRO A 83 -26.83 3.24 7.49
C PRO A 83 -26.95 4.54 8.30
N LEU A 84 -26.12 5.55 8.01
CA LEU A 84 -26.19 6.84 8.72
C LEU A 84 -27.18 7.84 8.12
N CYS A 85 -27.95 7.47 7.08
CA CYS A 85 -28.92 8.38 6.47
C CYS A 85 -29.87 8.96 7.53
N ASN A 86 -30.45 8.12 8.39
CA ASN A 86 -31.38 8.56 9.43
C ASN A 86 -30.71 9.39 10.52
N GLU A 87 -29.52 8.99 10.95
CA GLU A 87 -28.77 9.73 11.98
C GLU A 87 -28.40 11.12 11.49
N LYS A 88 -27.97 11.25 10.22
CA LYS A 88 -27.71 12.53 9.59
C LYS A 88 -28.97 13.37 9.39
N ILE A 89 -30.11 12.76 9.06
CA ILE A 89 -31.40 13.47 9.03
C ILE A 89 -31.73 14.03 10.42
N GLN A 90 -31.56 13.25 11.47
CA GLN A 90 -31.81 13.68 12.86
C GLN A 90 -30.86 14.81 13.28
N TYR A 91 -29.58 14.68 12.95
CA TYR A 91 -28.57 15.73 13.20
C TYR A 91 -28.94 17.04 12.49
N LEU A 92 -29.29 16.97 11.20
CA LEU A 92 -29.68 18.14 10.40
C LEU A 92 -31.11 18.64 10.69
N SER A 93 -31.84 18.01 11.60
CA SER A 93 -33.14 18.50 12.10
C SER A 93 -33.01 19.36 13.36
N GLN A 94 -31.79 19.53 13.90
CA GLN A 94 -31.54 20.32 15.10
C GLN A 94 -31.61 21.83 14.80
N LYS A 95 -32.07 22.63 15.77
CA LYS A 95 -32.31 24.08 15.58
C LYS A 95 -31.03 24.92 15.44
N ASP A 96 -29.89 24.39 15.87
CA ASP A 96 -28.62 25.11 15.98
C ASP A 96 -27.58 24.62 14.97
N LEU A 97 -27.98 24.52 13.69
CA LEU A 97 -27.07 24.13 12.62
C LEU A 97 -26.25 25.33 12.11
N PRO A 98 -25.01 25.08 11.63
CA PRO A 98 -24.25 26.10 10.90
C PRO A 98 -25.10 26.76 9.82
N SER A 99 -25.01 28.09 9.74
CA SER A 99 -25.84 28.92 8.83
C SER A 99 -25.73 28.50 7.37
N CYS A 100 -24.65 27.83 6.96
CA CYS A 100 -24.47 27.33 5.61
C CYS A 100 -25.53 26.31 5.18
N PHE A 101 -26.05 25.46 6.06
CA PHE A 101 -27.04 24.45 5.69
C PHE A 101 -28.33 25.11 5.19
N SER A 102 -28.80 26.16 5.87
CA SER A 102 -29.97 26.94 5.45
C SER A 102 -29.64 28.00 4.40
N MET A 103 -28.62 28.84 4.62
CA MET A 103 -28.30 29.97 3.74
C MET A 103 -27.62 29.56 2.43
N VAL A 104 -26.69 28.61 2.47
CA VAL A 104 -25.96 28.15 1.28
C VAL A 104 -26.73 27.04 0.60
N HIS A 105 -27.22 26.03 1.31
CA HIS A 105 -27.86 24.85 0.69
C HIS A 105 -29.38 24.89 0.62
N GLY A 106 -30.04 25.88 1.24
CA GLY A 106 -31.49 26.00 1.20
C GLY A 106 -32.22 24.92 2.00
N ILE A 107 -31.58 24.33 3.02
CA ILE A 107 -32.27 23.45 3.96
C ILE A 107 -33.22 24.31 4.78
N ASP A 108 -34.51 24.07 4.61
CA ASP A 108 -35.61 24.78 5.29
C ASP A 108 -36.05 24.11 6.60
N GLY A 109 -35.33 23.06 7.02
CA GLY A 109 -35.64 22.27 8.23
C GLY A 109 -36.68 21.17 8.01
N THR A 110 -37.30 21.08 6.83
CA THR A 110 -38.18 19.95 6.49
C THR A 110 -37.36 18.68 6.27
N LYS A 111 -37.93 17.51 6.59
CA LYS A 111 -37.30 16.20 6.31
C LYS A 111 -36.97 16.04 4.82
N CYS A 112 -37.78 16.60 3.93
CA CYS A 112 -37.56 16.57 2.48
C CYS A 112 -36.31 17.36 2.06
N SER A 113 -36.14 18.59 2.54
CA SER A 113 -34.98 19.41 2.17
C SER A 113 -33.67 18.80 2.70
N ILE A 114 -33.71 18.26 3.92
CA ILE A 114 -32.59 17.53 4.53
C ILE A 114 -32.27 16.25 3.73
N TYR A 115 -33.28 15.44 3.40
CA TYR A 115 -33.07 14.20 2.65
C TYR A 115 -32.53 14.47 1.24
N ASN A 116 -33.07 15.49 0.54
CA ASN A 116 -32.57 15.92 -0.77
C ASN A 116 -31.12 16.41 -0.70
N TYR A 117 -30.77 17.17 0.34
CA TYR A 117 -29.38 17.56 0.61
C TYR A 117 -28.49 16.32 0.79
N LEU A 118 -28.95 15.36 1.61
CA LEU A 118 -28.20 14.14 1.88
C LEU A 118 -28.17 13.13 0.73
N GLN A 119 -28.93 13.35 -0.35
CA GLN A 119 -28.86 12.54 -1.58
C GLN A 119 -27.95 13.18 -2.64
N ASN A 120 -27.89 14.52 -2.67
CA ASN A 120 -27.32 15.26 -3.79
C ASN A 120 -26.05 16.03 -3.44
N VAL A 121 -25.88 16.44 -2.18
CA VAL A 121 -24.74 17.24 -1.72
C VAL A 121 -23.85 16.42 -0.81
N GLU A 122 -24.35 15.97 0.34
CA GLU A 122 -23.63 15.08 1.26
C GLU A 122 -24.26 13.68 1.19
N PRO A 123 -23.79 12.77 0.33
CA PRO A 123 -24.50 11.58 -0.11
C PRO A 123 -24.60 10.46 0.96
N PHE A 124 -25.13 10.79 2.14
CA PHE A 124 -25.43 9.88 3.24
C PHE A 124 -26.74 9.12 3.03
N CYS A 125 -27.52 9.46 2.01
CA CYS A 125 -28.78 8.81 1.65
C CYS A 125 -28.79 8.34 0.18
N ALA A 126 -29.51 7.24 -0.10
CA ALA A 126 -29.55 6.62 -1.42
C ALA A 126 -30.23 7.53 -2.46
N ASN A 127 -29.54 7.80 -3.57
CA ASN A 127 -30.12 8.51 -4.71
C ASN A 127 -30.70 7.51 -5.73
N HIS A 128 -31.98 7.66 -6.09
CA HIS A 128 -32.68 6.76 -7.02
C HIS A 128 -32.57 7.18 -8.51
N VAL A 129 -31.93 8.31 -8.80
CA VAL A 129 -31.85 8.80 -10.18
C VAL A 129 -30.77 8.02 -10.95
N LYS A 130 -31.19 7.07 -11.78
CA LYS A 130 -30.35 6.52 -12.86
C LYS A 130 -30.02 7.66 -13.82
N ARG A 131 -28.78 8.16 -13.78
CA ARG A 131 -28.29 9.10 -14.79
C ARG A 131 -27.91 8.29 -16.03
N SER A 132 -28.62 8.51 -17.13
CA SER A 132 -28.17 8.08 -18.46
C SER A 132 -27.08 9.06 -18.92
N SER A 133 -25.82 8.76 -18.58
CA SER A 133 -24.69 9.38 -19.27
C SER A 133 -24.31 8.50 -20.46
N GLU A 134 -23.97 9.15 -21.57
CA GLU A 134 -23.34 8.47 -22.70
C GLU A 134 -22.07 7.77 -22.21
N VAL A 135 -21.97 6.47 -22.47
CA VAL A 135 -20.89 5.63 -21.93
C VAL A 135 -19.71 5.69 -22.88
N GLU A 136 -18.68 6.45 -22.52
CA GLU A 136 -17.37 6.36 -23.17
C GLU A 136 -16.66 5.09 -22.69
N TYR A 137 -16.13 4.30 -23.62
CA TYR A 137 -15.39 3.08 -23.31
C TYR A 137 -13.88 3.36 -23.31
N ALA A 138 -13.16 2.73 -22.40
CA ALA A 138 -11.71 2.80 -22.40
C ALA A 138 -11.14 2.03 -23.60
N LEU A 139 -10.07 2.56 -24.18
CA LEU A 139 -9.31 1.89 -25.25
C LEU A 139 -7.94 1.48 -24.70
N PRO A 140 -7.57 0.20 -24.79
CA PRO A 140 -6.25 -0.25 -24.36
C PRO A 140 -5.12 0.50 -25.03
N ARG A 141 -4.05 0.75 -24.27
CA ARG A 141 -2.85 1.46 -24.76
C ARG A 141 -1.70 0.49 -24.96
N TYR A 142 -0.94 0.72 -26.03
CA TYR A 142 0.15 -0.15 -26.48
C TYR A 142 1.46 0.60 -26.73
N ASP A 143 1.52 1.89 -26.43
CA ASP A 143 2.72 2.71 -26.53
C ASP A 143 3.39 2.88 -25.17
N LEU A 144 4.72 2.78 -25.14
CA LEU A 144 5.48 3.01 -23.92
C LEU A 144 5.58 4.51 -23.62
N ASP A 145 5.66 5.33 -24.66
CA ASP A 145 5.95 6.76 -24.52
C ASP A 145 4.90 7.47 -23.68
N GLY A 146 3.60 7.21 -23.89
CA GLY A 146 2.54 7.79 -23.07
C GLY A 146 2.58 7.33 -21.60
N LEU A 147 3.06 6.12 -21.31
CA LEU A 147 3.30 5.69 -19.92
C LEU A 147 4.47 6.47 -19.30
N LEU A 148 5.53 6.71 -20.07
CA LEU A 148 6.69 7.45 -19.60
C LEU A 148 6.41 8.96 -19.46
N GLU A 149 5.44 9.51 -20.18
CA GLU A 149 4.94 10.88 -19.97
C GLU A 149 4.28 11.06 -18.59
N LEU A 150 3.59 10.03 -18.08
CA LEU A 150 3.06 10.02 -16.72
C LEU A 150 4.16 9.96 -15.64
N LEU A 151 5.35 9.49 -16.01
CA LEU A 151 6.49 9.27 -15.12
C LEU A 151 7.71 10.08 -15.58
N PRO A 152 7.67 11.43 -15.47
CA PRO A 152 8.79 12.27 -15.87
C PRO A 152 10.07 11.89 -15.12
N GLU A 153 11.23 12.05 -15.78
CA GLU A 153 12.54 11.57 -15.30
C GLU A 153 12.82 12.00 -13.84
N ASN A 154 12.50 13.25 -13.48
CA ASN A 154 12.50 13.68 -12.09
C ASN A 154 11.05 13.94 -11.62
N PRO A 155 10.63 13.42 -10.46
CA PRO A 155 11.37 12.60 -9.50
C PRO A 155 11.25 11.08 -9.73
N TYR A 156 10.64 10.62 -10.84
CA TYR A 156 10.24 9.22 -11.01
C TYR A 156 11.27 8.32 -11.69
N ARG A 157 12.54 8.73 -11.79
CA ARG A 157 13.61 8.01 -12.51
C ARG A 157 13.58 6.49 -12.28
N TRP A 158 13.51 6.05 -11.02
CA TRP A 158 13.51 4.63 -10.70
C TRP A 158 12.24 3.92 -11.19
N MET A 159 11.07 4.52 -11.00
CA MET A 159 9.78 3.98 -11.48
C MET A 159 9.75 3.92 -13.00
N ARG A 160 10.31 4.93 -13.66
CA ARG A 160 10.45 5.01 -15.11
C ARG A 160 11.31 3.86 -15.66
N GLU A 161 12.44 3.57 -15.02
CA GLU A 161 13.28 2.43 -15.39
C GLU A 161 12.57 1.08 -15.15
N ARG A 162 11.82 0.96 -14.05
CA ARG A 162 11.00 -0.24 -13.81
C ARG A 162 9.88 -0.42 -14.84
N ALA A 163 9.19 0.65 -15.21
CA ALA A 163 8.14 0.63 -16.22
C ALA A 163 8.69 0.10 -17.56
N LYS A 164 9.85 0.60 -17.99
CA LYS A 164 10.57 0.06 -19.17
C LYS A 164 10.89 -1.43 -19.03
N GLN A 165 11.38 -1.85 -17.86
CA GLN A 165 11.73 -3.25 -17.58
C GLN A 165 10.54 -4.21 -17.51
N THR A 166 9.31 -3.73 -17.35
CA THR A 166 8.13 -4.60 -17.26
C THR A 166 7.17 -4.40 -18.45
N TRP A 167 7.51 -3.48 -19.35
CA TRP A 167 6.64 -3.06 -20.45
C TRP A 167 6.22 -4.21 -21.36
N ASN A 168 7.18 -5.06 -21.76
CA ASN A 168 6.88 -6.21 -22.62
C ASN A 168 5.89 -7.18 -21.95
N ASP A 169 5.99 -7.37 -20.64
CA ASP A 169 5.09 -8.25 -19.89
C ASP A 169 3.68 -7.63 -19.82
N TRP A 170 3.57 -6.31 -19.64
CA TRP A 170 2.31 -5.58 -19.70
C TRP A 170 1.65 -5.62 -21.08
N LEU A 171 2.44 -5.42 -22.15
CA LEU A 171 1.96 -5.53 -23.52
C LEU A 171 1.42 -6.92 -23.85
N GLN A 172 2.09 -7.98 -23.38
CA GLN A 172 1.60 -9.34 -23.55
C GLN A 172 0.32 -9.57 -22.75
N ALA A 173 0.27 -9.10 -21.51
CA ALA A 173 -0.91 -9.23 -20.65
C ALA A 173 -2.16 -8.58 -21.28
N ILE A 174 -2.06 -7.34 -21.76
CA ILE A 174 -3.22 -6.65 -22.35
C ILE A 174 -3.65 -7.25 -23.69
N LYS A 175 -2.72 -7.81 -24.48
CA LYS A 175 -3.05 -8.55 -25.72
C LYS A 175 -3.78 -9.87 -25.41
N GLN A 176 -3.44 -10.53 -24.32
CA GLN A 176 -4.10 -11.76 -23.86
C GLN A 176 -5.45 -11.50 -23.18
N PHE A 177 -5.61 -10.33 -22.56
CA PHE A 177 -6.85 -9.87 -21.97
C PHE A 177 -7.89 -9.68 -23.08
N ASN A 178 -8.67 -10.73 -23.39
CA ASN A 178 -9.48 -10.83 -24.60
C ASN A 178 -10.52 -9.70 -24.77
N LEU A 179 -10.08 -8.62 -25.42
CA LEU A 179 -10.80 -7.35 -25.59
C LEU A 179 -12.09 -7.47 -26.37
N THR A 180 -12.21 -8.49 -27.23
CA THR A 180 -13.40 -8.66 -28.10
C THR A 180 -14.66 -9.00 -27.31
N LYS A 181 -14.52 -9.49 -26.07
CA LYS A 181 -15.65 -9.88 -25.20
C LYS A 181 -15.92 -8.91 -24.05
N GLN A 182 -14.99 -8.03 -23.72
CA GLN A 182 -15.10 -7.15 -22.56
C GLN A 182 -14.90 -5.69 -22.96
N LYS A 183 -15.97 -4.91 -22.88
CA LYS A 183 -15.93 -3.44 -22.93
C LYS A 183 -16.06 -2.92 -21.50
N TRP A 184 -15.25 -1.94 -21.14
CA TRP A 184 -15.34 -1.28 -19.83
C TRP A 184 -15.34 0.23 -19.96
N GLN A 185 -15.93 0.90 -18.96
CA GLN A 185 -16.13 2.34 -19.01
C GLN A 185 -14.79 3.05 -18.84
N LYS A 186 -14.59 4.13 -19.59
CA LYS A 186 -13.47 5.02 -19.35
C LYS A 186 -13.69 5.72 -18.01
N LYS A 187 -12.67 5.66 -17.15
CA LYS A 187 -12.68 6.27 -15.81
C LYS A 187 -11.52 7.24 -15.66
N LYS A 188 -11.79 8.33 -14.96
CA LYS A 188 -10.81 9.32 -14.50
C LYS A 188 -10.25 8.85 -13.17
N VAL A 189 -9.00 8.41 -13.20
CA VAL A 189 -8.30 7.81 -12.07
C VAL A 189 -7.29 8.81 -11.53
N LEU A 190 -7.54 9.29 -10.32
CA LEU A 190 -6.59 10.10 -9.59
C LEU A 190 -5.64 9.18 -8.81
N CYS A 191 -4.34 9.42 -8.93
CA CYS A 191 -3.31 8.75 -8.16
C CYS A 191 -2.53 9.80 -7.36
N PHE A 192 -2.61 9.75 -6.04
CA PHE A 192 -1.84 10.63 -5.15
C PHE A 192 -0.90 9.81 -4.27
N MET A 193 0.39 9.89 -4.55
CA MET A 193 1.43 9.18 -3.80
C MET A 193 1.82 9.98 -2.55
N GLY A 194 0.90 10.07 -1.59
CA GLY A 194 1.02 10.95 -0.43
C GLY A 194 2.25 10.68 0.44
N SER A 195 2.67 9.43 0.57
CA SER A 195 3.89 9.07 1.32
C SER A 195 5.16 9.56 0.64
N MET A 196 5.19 9.59 -0.70
CA MET A 196 6.32 10.09 -1.48
C MET A 196 6.30 11.62 -1.56
N GLY A 197 5.12 12.24 -1.52
CA GLY A 197 4.99 13.68 -1.31
C GLY A 197 5.45 14.12 0.08
N PHE A 198 5.07 13.36 1.12
CA PHE A 198 5.46 13.59 2.50
C PHE A 198 6.95 13.32 2.75
N GLN A 199 7.51 12.28 2.15
CA GLN A 199 8.93 11.90 2.23
C GLN A 199 9.55 11.71 0.84
N PRO A 200 9.93 12.82 0.15
CA PRO A 200 10.54 12.75 -1.18
C PRO A 200 11.84 11.94 -1.24
N MET A 201 12.54 11.82 -0.10
CA MET A 201 13.74 10.98 0.03
C MET A 201 13.50 9.52 -0.36
N ILE A 202 12.27 9.00 -0.27
CA ILE A 202 11.94 7.64 -0.73
C ILE A 202 12.25 7.48 -2.22
N LEU A 203 11.92 8.49 -3.04
CA LEU A 203 12.23 8.51 -4.47
C LEU A 203 13.73 8.75 -4.73
N GLU A 204 14.38 9.61 -3.94
CA GLU A 204 15.81 9.91 -4.10
C GLU A 204 16.72 8.73 -3.70
N MET A 205 16.30 7.94 -2.72
CA MET A 205 16.99 6.73 -2.28
C MET A 205 16.65 5.51 -3.13
N ALA A 206 15.71 5.64 -4.08
CA ALA A 206 15.38 4.57 -5.01
C ALA A 206 16.59 4.30 -5.93
N GLY A 207 17.21 3.12 -5.75
CA GLY A 207 18.47 2.76 -6.41
C GLY A 207 19.73 2.91 -5.54
N LYS A 208 19.62 3.44 -4.32
CA LYS A 208 20.70 3.52 -3.31
C LYS A 208 20.45 2.62 -2.09
N GLY A 209 19.57 1.62 -2.24
CA GLY A 209 19.24 0.70 -1.15
C GLY A 209 18.03 1.08 -0.30
N GLY A 210 17.30 2.16 -0.63
CA GLY A 210 16.06 2.55 0.07
C GLY A 210 14.93 1.51 0.00
N PRO A 211 13.79 1.75 0.68
CA PRO A 211 12.60 0.91 0.54
C PRO A 211 12.08 0.98 -0.90
N LEU A 212 11.82 -0.19 -1.49
CA LEU A 212 11.39 -0.28 -2.90
C LEU A 212 10.03 -0.97 -3.08
N GLY A 213 9.51 -1.66 -2.06
CA GLY A 213 8.28 -2.46 -2.20
C GLY A 213 7.07 -1.60 -2.60
N GLU A 214 6.91 -0.45 -1.95
CA GLU A 214 5.85 0.51 -2.24
C GLU A 214 6.02 1.12 -3.64
N LEU A 215 7.24 1.46 -4.05
CA LEU A 215 7.51 2.00 -5.39
C LEU A 215 7.31 0.96 -6.50
N VAL A 216 7.60 -0.32 -6.22
CA VAL A 216 7.24 -1.45 -7.09
C VAL A 216 5.73 -1.48 -7.30
N GLN A 217 4.96 -1.52 -6.21
CA GLN A 217 3.50 -1.58 -6.26
C GLN A 217 2.88 -0.37 -6.97
N TRP A 218 3.35 0.85 -6.67
CA TRP A 218 2.87 2.07 -7.34
C TRP A 218 3.14 2.06 -8.84
N THR A 219 4.35 1.71 -9.26
CA THR A 219 4.72 1.65 -10.69
C THR A 219 3.83 0.67 -11.44
N ASP A 220 3.59 -0.50 -10.85
CA ASP A 220 2.83 -1.56 -11.49
C ASP A 220 1.33 -1.25 -11.54
N LEU A 221 0.78 -0.60 -10.51
CA LEU A 221 -0.58 -0.07 -10.53
C LEU A 221 -0.78 0.95 -11.66
N ILE A 222 0.12 1.93 -11.76
CA ILE A 222 0.06 2.97 -12.80
C ILE A 222 0.17 2.34 -14.20
N SER A 223 1.07 1.37 -14.36
CA SER A 223 1.28 0.66 -15.64
C SER A 223 0.04 -0.15 -16.03
N GLY A 224 -0.57 -0.88 -15.10
CA GLY A 224 -1.80 -1.64 -15.32
C GLY A 224 -3.01 -0.74 -15.65
N LEU A 225 -3.17 0.37 -14.93
CA LEU A 225 -4.20 1.37 -15.24
C LEU A 225 -4.00 1.96 -16.64
N TYR A 226 -2.76 2.20 -17.03
CA TYR A 226 -2.42 2.83 -18.30
C TYR A 226 -2.75 1.91 -19.48
N VAL A 227 -2.33 0.64 -19.43
CA VAL A 227 -2.63 -0.31 -20.51
C VAL A 227 -4.13 -0.64 -20.61
N LEU A 228 -4.88 -0.52 -19.51
CA LEU A 228 -6.36 -0.62 -19.50
C LEU A 228 -7.06 0.59 -20.13
N GLY A 229 -6.34 1.66 -20.47
CA GLY A 229 -6.91 2.82 -21.16
C GLY A 229 -7.58 3.85 -20.26
N TYR A 230 -7.34 3.82 -18.94
CA TYR A 230 -7.91 4.78 -18.01
C TYR A 230 -7.25 6.17 -18.12
N ASP A 231 -7.99 7.24 -17.82
CA ASP A 231 -7.48 8.61 -17.79
C ASP A 231 -6.81 8.86 -16.43
N ILE A 232 -5.47 8.81 -16.40
CA ILE A 232 -4.69 8.82 -15.15
C ILE A 232 -4.15 10.22 -14.87
N ARG A 233 -4.34 10.67 -13.62
CA ARG A 233 -3.74 11.90 -13.10
C ARG A 233 -2.86 11.55 -11.91
N LEU A 234 -1.54 11.64 -12.08
CA LEU A 234 -0.55 11.30 -11.06
C LEU A 234 0.00 12.55 -10.39
N HIS A 235 -0.08 12.62 -9.05
CA HIS A 235 0.42 13.75 -8.27
C HIS A 235 1.21 13.32 -7.04
N LEU A 236 2.18 14.17 -6.68
CA LEU A 236 2.93 14.10 -5.42
C LEU A 236 2.61 15.27 -4.48
N ASN A 237 2.03 16.36 -5.00
CA ASN A 237 1.75 17.57 -4.23
C ASN A 237 0.25 17.70 -3.99
N SER A 238 -0.11 18.02 -2.75
CA SER A 238 -1.48 18.29 -2.35
C SER A 238 -2.15 19.40 -3.14
N SER A 239 -1.45 20.49 -3.49
CA SER A 239 -2.01 21.60 -4.26
C SER A 239 -2.46 21.22 -5.68
N GLU A 240 -1.89 20.14 -6.24
CA GLU A 240 -2.23 19.68 -7.58
C GLU A 240 -3.43 18.74 -7.56
N PHE A 241 -3.47 17.75 -6.65
CA PHE A 241 -4.61 16.83 -6.62
C PHE A 241 -5.90 17.54 -6.19
N THR A 242 -5.81 18.55 -5.32
CA THR A 242 -6.99 19.31 -4.86
C THR A 242 -7.67 20.08 -5.97
N LYS A 243 -7.01 20.32 -7.11
CA LYS A 243 -7.67 20.92 -8.29
C LYS A 243 -8.77 20.03 -8.88
N PHE A 244 -8.79 18.76 -8.50
CA PHE A 244 -9.76 17.77 -8.97
C PHE A 244 -10.78 17.36 -7.89
N MET A 245 -10.74 18.01 -6.73
CA MET A 245 -11.59 17.70 -5.58
C MET A 245 -12.11 18.98 -4.94
N ASP A 246 -13.40 18.97 -4.58
CA ASP A 246 -14.01 20.07 -3.87
C ASP A 246 -13.60 20.00 -2.39
N ALA A 247 -13.20 21.15 -1.86
CA ALA A 247 -12.96 21.34 -0.44
C ALA A 247 -14.11 22.11 0.21
N ASP A 248 -14.24 21.97 1.52
CA ASP A 248 -15.18 22.75 2.32
C ASP A 248 -14.96 24.25 2.12
N ASP A 249 -16.04 25.01 2.18
CA ASP A 249 -15.97 26.47 2.21
C ASP A 249 -15.36 26.98 3.52
N ALA A 250 -15.18 28.30 3.64
CA ALA A 250 -14.59 28.92 4.82
C ALA A 250 -15.37 28.66 6.13
N ASN A 251 -16.63 28.21 6.05
CA ASN A 251 -17.48 27.88 7.18
C ASN A 251 -17.50 26.36 7.48
N GLY A 252 -16.69 25.56 6.77
CA GLY A 252 -16.61 24.11 6.96
C GLY A 252 -17.73 23.34 6.26
N CYS A 253 -18.38 23.94 5.26
CA CYS A 253 -19.53 23.37 4.59
C CYS A 253 -19.22 22.92 3.17
N ALA A 254 -19.84 21.81 2.75
CA ALA A 254 -19.65 21.26 1.41
C ALA A 254 -20.04 22.26 0.32
N GLN A 255 -19.27 22.41 -0.76
CA GLN A 255 -19.64 23.37 -1.82
C GLN A 255 -20.95 23.00 -2.56
N LYS A 256 -21.72 24.03 -2.95
CA LYS A 256 -23.06 23.91 -3.57
C LYS A 256 -23.02 23.44 -5.03
N LYS A 257 -21.96 23.78 -5.77
CA LYS A 257 -21.72 23.32 -7.15
C LYS A 257 -20.60 22.30 -7.14
N PHE A 258 -20.97 21.04 -7.35
CA PHE A 258 -20.04 19.99 -7.70
C PHE A 258 -19.74 20.10 -9.19
N GLU A 259 -18.48 20.34 -9.57
CA GLU A 259 -18.08 20.04 -10.94
C GLU A 259 -18.13 18.52 -11.11
N LYS A 260 -19.23 18.05 -11.70
CA LYS A 260 -19.43 16.63 -11.95
C LYS A 260 -18.26 16.08 -12.76
N ASN A 261 -17.76 14.94 -12.29
CA ASN A 261 -16.92 14.02 -13.06
C ASN A 261 -15.44 14.44 -13.23
N LEU A 262 -14.78 14.94 -12.18
CA LEU A 262 -13.32 15.11 -12.23
C LEU A 262 -12.55 13.84 -11.84
N VAL A 263 -13.12 13.01 -10.97
CA VAL A 263 -12.52 11.76 -10.46
C VAL A 263 -13.60 10.69 -10.30
N ASP A 264 -13.35 9.50 -10.82
CA ASP A 264 -14.18 8.30 -10.65
C ASP A 264 -13.58 7.34 -9.61
N ILE A 265 -12.26 7.21 -9.60
CA ILE A 265 -11.49 6.36 -8.68
C ILE A 265 -10.29 7.14 -8.16
N PHE A 266 -9.96 6.97 -6.88
CA PHE A 266 -8.84 7.65 -6.25
C PHE A 266 -7.91 6.65 -5.54
N TYR A 267 -6.74 6.38 -6.13
CA TYR A 267 -5.69 5.60 -5.48
C TYR A 267 -4.80 6.54 -4.66
N THR A 268 -4.59 6.20 -3.39
CA THR A 268 -3.66 6.90 -2.52
C THR A 268 -3.05 5.94 -1.49
N ASP A 269 -2.22 6.42 -0.59
CA ASP A 269 -1.67 5.66 0.53
C ASP A 269 -2.15 6.25 1.85
N SER A 270 -1.76 5.66 2.99
CA SER A 270 -2.25 6.10 4.31
C SER A 270 -1.91 7.57 4.62
N ASN A 271 -0.73 8.06 4.22
CA ASN A 271 -0.40 9.48 4.37
C ASN A 271 -1.23 10.35 3.43
N GLY A 272 -1.40 9.89 2.19
CA GLY A 272 -2.23 10.59 1.23
C GLY A 272 -3.70 10.70 1.65
N PHE A 273 -4.26 9.67 2.28
CA PHE A 273 -5.58 9.73 2.92
C PHE A 273 -5.64 10.86 3.95
N VAL A 274 -4.70 10.89 4.90
CA VAL A 274 -4.66 11.92 5.95
C VAL A 274 -4.58 13.32 5.34
N ILE A 275 -3.68 13.53 4.38
CA ILE A 275 -3.51 14.80 3.68
C ILE A 275 -4.81 15.19 2.95
N THR A 276 -5.45 14.26 2.23
CA THR A 276 -6.73 14.53 1.55
C THR A 276 -7.82 14.91 2.54
N MET A 277 -7.99 14.18 3.63
CA MET A 277 -9.01 14.50 4.63
C MET A 277 -8.77 15.90 5.25
N GLN A 278 -7.51 16.28 5.47
CA GLN A 278 -7.16 17.62 5.99
C GLN A 278 -7.42 18.74 4.98
N LYS A 279 -7.09 18.52 3.70
CA LYS A 279 -7.23 19.55 2.65
C LYS A 279 -8.69 19.78 2.24
N LEU A 280 -9.50 18.72 2.22
CA LEU A 280 -10.88 18.83 1.78
C LEU A 280 -11.85 19.22 2.90
N GLY A 281 -11.49 18.99 4.16
CA GLY A 281 -12.41 19.16 5.29
C GLY A 281 -13.41 18.01 5.42
N PHE A 282 -14.13 17.96 6.53
CA PHE A 282 -14.97 16.82 6.90
C PHE A 282 -16.18 16.64 5.97
N ALA A 283 -16.84 17.74 5.57
CA ALA A 283 -18.08 17.65 4.82
C ALA A 283 -17.84 17.20 3.36
N SER A 284 -16.79 17.72 2.72
CA SER A 284 -16.46 17.39 1.34
C SER A 284 -15.69 16.08 1.21
N SER A 285 -14.82 15.74 2.16
CA SER A 285 -14.05 14.48 2.10
C SER A 285 -14.92 13.23 2.12
N ALA A 286 -16.06 13.25 2.84
CA ALA A 286 -17.04 12.16 2.87
C ALA A 286 -17.48 11.72 1.46
N LYS A 287 -17.55 12.67 0.50
CA LYS A 287 -17.94 12.41 -0.89
C LYS A 287 -16.94 11.51 -1.63
N TYR A 288 -15.67 11.60 -1.28
CA TYR A 288 -14.56 10.94 -1.99
C TYR A 288 -14.15 9.62 -1.34
N ARG A 289 -14.54 9.37 -0.08
CA ARG A 289 -14.14 8.17 0.66
C ARG A 289 -14.46 6.87 -0.07
N CYS A 290 -15.61 6.73 -0.73
CA CYS A 290 -15.94 5.49 -1.46
C CYS A 290 -15.12 5.27 -2.74
N MET A 291 -14.56 6.35 -3.30
CA MET A 291 -13.70 6.30 -4.49
C MET A 291 -12.27 5.90 -4.11
N MET A 292 -11.93 6.01 -2.81
CA MET A 292 -10.58 5.76 -2.33
C MET A 292 -10.19 4.28 -2.40
N ARG A 293 -8.92 4.06 -2.70
CA ARG A 293 -8.21 2.79 -2.64
C ARG A 293 -6.87 3.07 -1.98
N ILE A 294 -6.65 2.51 -0.80
CA ILE A 294 -5.51 2.85 0.06
C ILE A 294 -4.46 1.76 -0.07
N LEU A 295 -3.33 2.07 -0.70
CA LEU A 295 -2.17 1.18 -0.71
C LEU A 295 -1.61 1.09 0.71
N ASP A 296 -1.74 -0.09 1.30
CA ASP A 296 -1.38 -0.40 2.68
C ASP A 296 -0.72 -1.78 2.73
N SER A 297 0.61 -1.79 2.61
CA SER A 297 1.41 -3.00 2.40
C SER A 297 1.07 -4.13 3.37
N PHE A 298 0.91 -3.82 4.67
CA PHE A 298 0.72 -4.81 5.75
C PHE A 298 -0.74 -5.04 6.13
N GLY A 299 -1.65 -4.21 5.61
CA GLY A 299 -3.09 -4.28 5.84
C GLY A 299 -3.54 -3.69 7.18
N THR A 300 -4.84 -3.43 7.23
CA THR A 300 -5.53 -2.77 8.33
C THR A 300 -6.72 -3.63 8.76
N TYR A 301 -6.71 -4.05 10.02
CA TYR A 301 -7.80 -4.81 10.61
C TYR A 301 -8.99 -3.90 10.98
N PRO A 302 -10.25 -4.38 10.91
CA PRO A 302 -11.44 -3.57 11.15
C PRO A 302 -11.48 -2.84 12.49
N GLU A 303 -10.99 -3.47 13.57
CA GLU A 303 -10.98 -2.87 14.90
C GLU A 303 -10.09 -1.62 14.99
N PHE A 304 -9.02 -1.55 14.19
CA PHE A 304 -8.17 -0.37 14.11
C PHE A 304 -8.79 0.67 13.18
N ASN A 305 -9.36 0.26 12.06
CA ASN A 305 -9.95 1.16 11.06
C ASN A 305 -11.14 1.95 11.62
N TYR A 306 -12.01 1.33 12.42
CA TYR A 306 -13.23 1.96 12.91
C TYR A 306 -12.93 2.87 14.14
N PRO A 307 -13.06 4.21 14.03
CA PRO A 307 -12.67 5.14 15.11
C PRO A 307 -13.49 4.95 16.39
N SER A 308 -14.75 4.57 16.24
CA SER A 308 -15.70 4.37 17.35
C SER A 308 -15.79 2.90 17.79
N TYR A 309 -14.79 2.08 17.46
CA TYR A 309 -14.76 0.67 17.87
C TYR A 309 -14.94 0.54 19.39
N PRO A 310 -15.99 -0.19 19.86
CA PRO A 310 -16.43 -0.11 21.25
C PRO A 310 -15.58 -0.95 22.20
N HIS A 311 -14.79 -1.89 21.68
CA HIS A 311 -13.97 -2.78 22.50
C HIS A 311 -12.53 -2.29 22.60
N LYS A 312 -11.85 -2.71 23.67
CA LYS A 312 -10.43 -2.43 23.86
C LYS A 312 -9.63 -3.13 22.75
N ILE A 313 -8.85 -2.35 22.00
CA ILE A 313 -7.95 -2.88 20.98
C ILE A 313 -6.64 -3.34 21.64
N PRO A 314 -6.22 -4.59 21.45
CA PRO A 314 -4.94 -5.07 21.94
C PRO A 314 -3.76 -4.21 21.41
N GLY A 315 -2.96 -3.68 22.34
CA GLY A 315 -1.84 -2.79 22.02
C GLY A 315 -2.25 -1.38 21.59
N GLY A 316 -3.48 -0.97 21.89
CA GLY A 316 -3.95 0.39 21.70
C GLY A 316 -4.22 0.77 20.23
N ARG A 317 -4.61 2.03 20.06
CA ARG A 317 -4.84 2.64 18.74
C ARG A 317 -3.52 2.84 18.02
N SER A 318 -3.54 2.66 16.71
CA SER A 318 -2.40 2.89 15.82
C SER A 318 -2.44 4.30 15.24
N GLY A 319 -1.27 4.89 15.00
CA GLY A 319 -1.13 6.16 14.28
C GLY A 319 -1.60 6.13 12.82
N TRP A 320 -1.66 4.94 12.23
CA TRP A 320 -2.04 4.69 10.82
C TRP A 320 -3.52 4.35 10.64
N ALA A 321 -4.27 4.29 11.73
CA ALA A 321 -5.61 3.74 11.80
C ALA A 321 -6.73 4.80 11.69
N ASN A 322 -7.95 4.45 12.11
CA ASN A 322 -9.10 5.38 12.23
C ASN A 322 -9.53 6.06 10.92
N GLN A 323 -9.36 5.39 9.77
CA GLN A 323 -9.72 5.95 8.47
C GLN A 323 -11.23 5.81 8.16
N ASN A 324 -11.94 4.93 8.89
CA ASN A 324 -13.37 4.66 8.72
C ASN A 324 -13.76 4.30 7.27
N LEU A 325 -12.87 3.62 6.55
CA LEU A 325 -13.13 3.13 5.19
C LEU A 325 -13.75 1.74 5.22
N ILE A 326 -14.32 1.27 4.12
CA ILE A 326 -14.68 -0.15 4.01
C ILE A 326 -13.38 -0.97 3.97
N PRO A 327 -13.20 -2.01 4.80
CA PRO A 327 -11.93 -2.72 4.90
C PRO A 327 -11.34 -3.23 3.58
N THR A 328 -12.19 -3.57 2.60
CA THR A 328 -11.72 -4.00 1.28
C THR A 328 -10.99 -2.88 0.53
N GLN A 329 -11.22 -1.59 0.85
CA GLN A 329 -10.54 -0.45 0.22
C GLN A 329 -9.04 -0.38 0.51
N PHE A 330 -8.55 -1.07 1.55
CA PHE A 330 -7.13 -1.23 1.79
C PHE A 330 -6.57 -2.28 0.83
N LEU A 331 -5.46 -1.94 0.18
CA LEU A 331 -4.83 -2.68 -0.90
C LEU A 331 -3.46 -3.18 -0.44
N THR A 332 -3.35 -4.47 -0.16
CA THR A 332 -2.16 -5.08 0.45
C THR A 332 -1.10 -5.49 -0.56
N LEU A 333 0.15 -5.63 -0.09
CA LEU A 333 1.28 -6.08 -0.91
C LEU A 333 1.28 -7.60 -1.15
N PHE A 334 0.74 -8.37 -0.20
CA PHE A 334 0.55 -9.82 -0.27
C PHE A 334 -0.86 -10.20 0.21
N PRO A 335 -1.41 -11.36 -0.17
CA PRO A 335 -2.78 -11.76 0.19
C PRO A 335 -2.88 -12.29 1.64
N HIS A 336 -2.38 -11.54 2.63
CA HIS A 336 -2.26 -11.97 4.02
C HIS A 336 -3.34 -11.41 4.98
N THR A 337 -4.20 -10.51 4.50
CA THR A 337 -5.26 -9.90 5.32
C THR A 337 -6.59 -10.01 4.60
N HIS A 338 -7.43 -10.96 5.01
CA HIS A 338 -8.69 -11.30 4.31
C HIS A 338 -9.77 -10.22 4.39
N ASP A 339 -9.71 -9.31 5.38
CA ASP A 339 -10.59 -8.14 5.45
C ASP A 339 -10.27 -7.10 4.35
N ASN A 340 -9.03 -7.12 3.84
CA ASN A 340 -8.53 -6.18 2.84
C ASN A 340 -8.51 -6.81 1.44
N SER A 341 -8.28 -6.00 0.42
CA SER A 341 -8.12 -6.49 -0.95
C SER A 341 -6.63 -6.65 -1.29
N PHE A 342 -6.30 -7.72 -1.98
CA PHE A 342 -4.93 -7.95 -2.43
C PHE A 342 -4.63 -7.24 -3.75
N LEU A 343 -3.80 -6.20 -3.73
CA LEU A 343 -3.31 -5.56 -4.95
C LEU A 343 -2.06 -6.26 -5.50
N GLY A 344 -1.08 -6.49 -4.64
CA GLY A 344 0.17 -7.10 -5.05
C GLY A 344 1.03 -6.21 -5.94
N PHE A 345 1.83 -6.85 -6.77
CA PHE A 345 2.76 -6.24 -7.72
C PHE A 345 3.12 -7.27 -8.80
N VAL A 346 3.90 -6.84 -9.79
CA VAL A 346 4.43 -7.71 -10.85
C VAL A 346 5.86 -8.13 -10.55
N VAL A 347 6.11 -9.43 -10.68
CA VAL A 347 7.46 -9.98 -10.75
C VAL A 347 7.82 -10.06 -12.23
N GLY A 348 8.77 -9.23 -12.66
CA GLY A 348 9.14 -9.13 -14.08
C GLY A 348 9.76 -10.43 -14.58
N ASN A 349 9.45 -10.79 -15.84
CA ASN A 349 10.03 -11.97 -16.45
C ASN A 349 11.50 -11.70 -16.83
N ILE A 350 12.43 -12.36 -16.14
CA ILE A 350 13.87 -12.15 -16.32
C ILE A 350 14.32 -12.47 -17.76
N ASN A 351 13.58 -13.33 -18.48
CA ASN A 351 13.87 -13.68 -19.86
C ASN A 351 13.33 -12.68 -20.90
N SER A 352 12.33 -11.86 -20.57
CA SER A 352 11.65 -10.99 -21.56
C SER A 352 12.38 -9.67 -21.82
N THR A 353 13.32 -9.28 -20.96
CA THR A 353 13.88 -7.92 -20.98
C THR A 353 15.37 -7.80 -21.25
N GLU A 354 16.17 -8.86 -21.08
CA GLU A 354 17.64 -8.64 -20.99
C GLU A 354 18.51 -9.57 -21.86
N ASN A 355 17.95 -10.46 -22.69
CA ASN A 355 18.71 -11.45 -23.48
C ASN A 355 19.84 -12.11 -22.66
N LEU A 356 19.60 -12.33 -21.36
CA LEU A 356 20.62 -12.84 -20.48
C LEU A 356 20.89 -14.30 -20.87
N PRO A 357 22.17 -14.69 -21.07
CA PRO A 357 22.47 -16.07 -21.43
C PRO A 357 21.93 -16.99 -20.34
N LYS A 358 21.28 -18.09 -20.74
CA LYS A 358 20.97 -19.19 -19.83
C LYS A 358 22.28 -19.70 -19.25
N LYS A 359 22.61 -19.26 -18.03
CA LYS A 359 23.75 -19.76 -17.28
C LYS A 359 23.29 -20.95 -16.47
N THR A 360 24.06 -22.03 -16.49
CA THR A 360 23.96 -23.09 -15.48
C THR A 360 24.15 -22.46 -14.11
N LYS A 361 23.27 -22.79 -13.16
CA LYS A 361 23.40 -22.26 -11.81
C LYS A 361 24.65 -22.83 -11.17
N LYS A 362 25.28 -21.99 -10.35
CA LYS A 362 26.41 -22.36 -9.50
C LYS A 362 25.88 -22.64 -8.09
N ASN A 363 26.69 -23.33 -7.29
CA ASN A 363 26.44 -23.51 -5.86
C ASN A 363 26.72 -22.20 -5.10
N ILE A 364 26.01 -21.15 -5.46
CA ILE A 364 26.02 -19.82 -4.85
C ILE A 364 24.70 -19.63 -4.09
N ALA A 365 24.82 -19.07 -2.89
CA ALA A 365 23.74 -18.59 -2.06
C ALA A 365 23.78 -17.07 -1.95
N LEU A 366 22.75 -16.37 -2.41
CA LEU A 366 22.67 -14.91 -2.31
C LEU A 366 21.84 -14.49 -1.09
N ILE A 367 22.42 -13.66 -0.22
CA ILE A 367 21.77 -13.12 0.98
C ILE A 367 20.66 -12.13 0.61
N TYR A 368 19.47 -12.34 1.16
CA TYR A 368 18.38 -11.37 1.14
C TYR A 368 18.51 -10.35 2.26
N ALA A 369 19.43 -9.40 2.10
CA ALA A 369 19.60 -8.28 3.02
C ALA A 369 20.23 -7.08 2.32
N LYS A 370 19.90 -5.88 2.81
CA LYS A 370 20.52 -4.63 2.34
C LYS A 370 21.52 -4.04 3.33
N LEU A 371 21.35 -4.33 4.62
CA LEU A 371 22.21 -3.85 5.70
C LEU A 371 22.84 -5.02 6.43
N SER A 372 24.12 -4.89 6.76
CA SER A 372 24.86 -5.87 7.56
C SER A 372 24.22 -6.15 8.93
N SER A 373 23.50 -5.17 9.50
CA SER A 373 22.78 -5.34 10.77
C SER A 373 21.70 -6.42 10.72
N TYR A 374 21.15 -6.74 9.55
CA TYR A 374 20.15 -7.81 9.41
C TYR A 374 20.74 -9.20 9.59
N LEU A 375 22.07 -9.32 9.57
CA LEU A 375 22.80 -10.57 9.80
C LEU A 375 23.11 -10.80 11.30
N ALA A 376 22.77 -9.84 12.17
CA ALA A 376 22.98 -9.97 13.59
C ALA A 376 22.22 -11.19 14.15
N GLY A 377 22.94 -12.06 14.87
CA GLY A 377 22.37 -13.30 15.40
C GLY A 377 22.06 -14.38 14.34
N ARG A 378 22.63 -14.27 13.14
CA ARG A 378 22.45 -15.23 12.03
C ARG A 378 23.73 -15.93 11.59
N ILE A 379 24.85 -15.70 12.27
CA ILE A 379 26.16 -16.23 11.89
C ILE A 379 26.15 -17.77 11.83
N ALA A 380 25.67 -18.45 12.87
CA ALA A 380 25.57 -19.92 12.87
C ALA A 380 24.71 -20.49 11.71
N TYR A 381 23.64 -19.78 11.35
CA TYR A 381 22.81 -20.15 10.19
C TYR A 381 23.58 -19.99 8.87
N LEU A 382 24.35 -18.92 8.72
CA LEU A 382 25.19 -18.69 7.54
C LEU A 382 26.38 -19.67 7.50
N ASP A 383 26.95 -20.04 8.64
CA ASP A 383 28.07 -20.98 8.74
C ASP A 383 27.67 -22.34 8.15
N VAL A 384 26.50 -22.86 8.54
CA VAL A 384 25.98 -24.13 7.99
C VAL A 384 25.75 -24.04 6.48
N ILE A 385 25.22 -22.92 5.97
CA ILE A 385 25.02 -22.73 4.52
C ILE A 385 26.36 -22.70 3.77
N ASN A 386 27.38 -22.07 4.36
CA ASN A 386 28.69 -21.88 3.75
C ASN A 386 29.43 -23.20 3.50
N GLU A 387 29.08 -24.27 4.22
CA GLU A 387 29.60 -25.62 3.97
C GLU A 387 29.12 -26.20 2.62
N TYR A 388 28.00 -25.72 2.09
CA TYR A 388 27.37 -26.23 0.86
C TYR A 388 27.42 -25.24 -0.31
N PHE A 389 27.40 -23.94 -0.03
CA PHE A 389 27.30 -22.87 -1.03
C PHE A 389 28.27 -21.71 -0.75
N GLU A 390 28.83 -21.11 -1.81
CA GLU A 390 29.54 -19.83 -1.72
C GLU A 390 28.53 -18.71 -1.43
N ILE A 391 28.74 -17.93 -0.37
CA ILE A 391 27.76 -16.95 0.10
C ILE A 391 28.06 -15.56 -0.46
N HIS A 392 27.11 -15.02 -1.21
CA HIS A 392 27.16 -13.69 -1.82
C HIS A 392 26.20 -12.73 -1.11
N ALA A 393 26.52 -11.44 -1.13
CA ALA A 393 25.64 -10.40 -0.61
C ALA A 393 25.69 -9.11 -1.46
N THR A 394 24.67 -8.25 -1.31
CA THR A 394 24.62 -6.92 -1.94
C THR A 394 24.35 -5.85 -0.87
N LEU A 395 25.16 -5.87 0.18
CA LEU A 395 24.99 -4.99 1.33
C LEU A 395 25.45 -3.59 0.97
N VAL A 396 24.60 -2.61 1.21
CA VAL A 396 24.88 -1.18 0.96
C VAL A 396 25.76 -0.62 2.07
N GLU A 397 25.48 -0.99 3.32
CA GLU A 397 26.22 -0.52 4.49
C GLU A 397 26.73 -1.70 5.35
N VAL A 398 28.04 -1.69 5.60
CA VAL A 398 28.74 -2.69 6.40
C VAL A 398 29.19 -2.07 7.73
N ASN A 399 28.21 -1.80 8.60
CA ASN A 399 28.43 -1.22 9.93
C ASN A 399 28.41 -2.27 11.04
N HIS A 400 28.10 -3.53 10.71
CA HIS A 400 28.13 -4.68 11.61
C HIS A 400 29.05 -5.76 11.05
N PRO A 401 29.74 -6.55 11.91
CA PRO A 401 30.60 -7.62 11.45
C PRO A 401 29.85 -8.63 10.58
N ILE A 402 30.44 -8.97 9.43
CA ILE A 402 29.97 -10.04 8.55
C ILE A 402 31.04 -11.13 8.49
N PRO A 403 30.68 -12.41 8.30
CA PRO A 403 31.67 -13.48 8.18
C PRO A 403 32.62 -13.24 7.00
N LYS A 404 33.91 -13.59 7.17
CA LYS A 404 34.95 -13.34 6.16
C LYS A 404 34.70 -14.07 4.84
N TYR A 405 33.96 -15.18 4.87
CA TYR A 405 33.60 -15.96 3.68
C TYR A 405 32.49 -15.30 2.85
N VAL A 406 31.81 -14.27 3.36
CA VAL A 406 30.74 -13.59 2.61
C VAL A 406 31.33 -12.66 1.55
N ILE A 407 31.05 -12.95 0.29
CA ILE A 407 31.45 -12.12 -0.85
C ILE A 407 30.42 -11.00 -1.04
N ASN A 408 30.70 -9.83 -0.47
CA ASN A 408 29.84 -8.67 -0.63
C ASN A 408 30.15 -7.91 -1.94
N HIS A 409 29.15 -7.79 -2.81
CA HIS A 409 29.22 -7.03 -4.07
C HIS A 409 28.96 -5.53 -3.88
N GLY A 410 28.62 -5.11 -2.65
CA GLY A 410 28.27 -3.71 -2.35
C GLY A 410 26.90 -3.31 -2.89
N PRO A 411 26.61 -1.99 -2.96
CA PRO A 411 25.42 -1.49 -3.64
C PRO A 411 25.54 -1.74 -5.14
N VAL A 412 24.65 -2.57 -5.68
CA VAL A 412 24.62 -2.93 -7.12
C VAL A 412 23.28 -2.56 -7.76
N SER A 413 23.28 -2.47 -9.10
CA SER A 413 22.06 -2.20 -9.87
C SER A 413 21.07 -3.36 -9.82
N GLY A 414 19.78 -3.10 -10.08
CA GLY A 414 18.76 -4.15 -10.17
C GLY A 414 19.10 -5.23 -11.21
N LYS A 415 19.68 -4.83 -12.35
CA LYS A 415 20.23 -5.75 -13.36
C LYS A 415 21.27 -6.70 -12.76
N LYS A 416 22.21 -6.17 -11.97
CA LYS A 416 23.24 -6.99 -11.33
C LYS A 416 22.66 -7.97 -10.31
N VAL A 417 21.63 -7.56 -9.55
CA VAL A 417 20.90 -8.47 -8.66
C VAL A 417 20.27 -9.62 -9.45
N LYS A 418 19.59 -9.34 -10.57
CA LYS A 418 19.03 -10.38 -11.46
C LYS A 418 20.11 -11.32 -11.99
N GLU A 419 21.26 -10.81 -12.43
CA GLU A 419 22.39 -11.64 -12.88
C GLU A 419 22.92 -12.58 -11.79
N LEU A 420 22.96 -12.11 -10.54
CA LEU A 420 23.35 -12.92 -9.39
C LEU A 420 22.30 -13.99 -9.09
N LEU A 421 21.02 -13.64 -9.10
CA LEU A 421 19.92 -14.59 -8.90
C LEU A 421 19.88 -15.68 -9.98
N LEU A 422 20.12 -15.33 -11.25
CA LEU A 422 20.21 -16.30 -12.34
C LEU A 422 21.34 -17.30 -12.13
N GLN A 423 22.46 -16.88 -11.52
CA GLN A 423 23.61 -17.74 -11.24
C GLN A 423 23.49 -18.50 -9.92
N SER A 424 22.59 -18.10 -9.02
CA SER A 424 22.47 -18.68 -7.68
C SER A 424 21.47 -19.84 -7.66
N LYS A 425 21.84 -20.95 -7.02
CA LYS A 425 20.88 -22.01 -6.68
C LYS A 425 20.00 -21.62 -5.49
N LEU A 426 20.53 -20.79 -4.59
CA LEU A 426 19.88 -20.46 -3.32
C LEU A 426 19.79 -18.95 -3.11
N PHE A 427 18.64 -18.50 -2.61
CA PHE A 427 18.42 -17.14 -2.10
C PHE A 427 18.03 -17.26 -0.62
N ILE A 428 18.78 -16.62 0.26
CA ILE A 428 18.72 -16.91 1.70
C ILE A 428 18.13 -15.73 2.48
N GLY A 429 16.95 -15.96 3.04
CA GLY A 429 16.33 -15.10 4.04
C GLY A 429 17.08 -15.14 5.36
N VAL A 430 17.15 -14.00 6.04
CA VAL A 430 17.84 -13.82 7.34
C VAL A 430 16.88 -13.34 8.45
N GLY A 431 15.59 -13.24 8.14
CA GLY A 431 14.54 -12.83 9.07
C GLY A 431 14.06 -11.38 8.90
N PHE A 432 14.75 -10.56 8.09
CA PHE A 432 14.35 -9.20 7.74
C PHE A 432 14.99 -8.78 6.41
N PRO A 433 14.32 -8.01 5.52
CA PRO A 433 12.99 -7.39 5.66
C PRO A 433 11.84 -8.40 5.56
N TYR A 434 10.72 -8.08 6.22
CA TYR A 434 9.49 -8.87 6.18
C TYR A 434 8.73 -8.64 4.86
N GLU A 435 8.22 -9.72 4.26
CA GLU A 435 7.25 -9.68 3.15
C GLU A 435 7.62 -8.69 2.03
N GLY A 436 8.87 -8.79 1.54
CA GLY A 436 9.31 -8.02 0.38
C GLY A 436 9.27 -8.83 -0.93
N PRO A 437 9.56 -8.19 -2.08
CA PRO A 437 9.46 -8.81 -3.40
C PRO A 437 10.60 -9.77 -3.74
N GLY A 438 11.77 -9.63 -3.10
CA GLY A 438 13.00 -10.37 -3.45
C GLY A 438 12.85 -11.89 -3.54
N PRO A 439 12.17 -12.56 -2.60
CA PRO A 439 11.93 -14.01 -2.68
C PRO A 439 11.20 -14.44 -3.97
N LEU A 440 10.24 -13.65 -4.45
CA LEU A 440 9.55 -13.92 -5.70
C LEU A 440 10.44 -13.66 -6.93
N GLU A 441 11.32 -12.67 -6.88
CA GLU A 441 12.33 -12.45 -7.93
C GLU A 441 13.32 -13.62 -8.02
N ALA A 442 13.65 -14.25 -6.88
CA ALA A 442 14.50 -15.44 -6.84
C ALA A 442 13.83 -16.65 -7.53
N LEU A 443 12.54 -16.86 -7.29
CA LEU A 443 11.74 -17.90 -7.96
C LEU A 443 11.68 -17.67 -9.48
N ALA A 444 11.50 -16.41 -9.89
CA ALA A 444 11.51 -16.02 -11.30
C ALA A 444 12.87 -16.27 -11.97
N ALA A 445 13.94 -16.36 -11.18
CA ALA A 445 15.27 -16.75 -11.63
C ALA A 445 15.54 -18.27 -11.51
N GLY A 446 14.59 -19.06 -11.02
CA GLY A 446 14.75 -20.49 -10.74
C GLY A 446 15.57 -20.82 -9.49
N ALA A 447 15.88 -19.83 -8.65
CA ALA A 447 16.56 -20.07 -7.37
C ALA A 447 15.55 -20.52 -6.30
N THR A 448 15.98 -21.40 -5.39
CA THR A 448 15.18 -21.72 -4.21
C THR A 448 15.34 -20.64 -3.16
N TYR A 449 14.22 -20.23 -2.55
CA TYR A 449 14.24 -19.36 -1.39
C TYR A 449 14.23 -20.19 -0.10
N ILE A 450 15.14 -19.90 0.82
CA ILE A 450 15.14 -20.51 2.15
C ILE A 450 15.07 -19.43 3.21
N GLN A 451 14.27 -19.65 4.25
CA GLN A 451 14.10 -18.70 5.34
C GLN A 451 14.05 -19.42 6.69
N PRO A 452 14.61 -18.83 7.76
CA PRO A 452 14.45 -19.38 9.09
C PRO A 452 12.99 -19.21 9.54
N LYS A 453 12.42 -20.27 10.13
CA LYS A 453 11.19 -20.20 10.92
C LYS A 453 11.43 -19.31 12.14
N PHE A 454 10.47 -18.49 12.51
CA PHE A 454 10.56 -17.75 13.76
C PHE A 454 10.18 -18.64 14.94
N ASP A 455 11.04 -18.65 15.96
CA ASP A 455 10.80 -19.36 17.23
C ASP A 455 9.45 -18.99 17.86
N GLN A 456 9.10 -17.71 17.74
CA GLN A 456 7.80 -17.17 18.11
C GLN A 456 7.33 -16.28 16.96
N PRO A 457 6.07 -16.40 16.53
CA PRO A 457 5.56 -15.54 15.46
C PRO A 457 5.78 -14.06 15.77
N LYS A 458 6.24 -13.29 14.78
CA LYS A 458 6.50 -11.86 14.90
C LYS A 458 5.22 -11.07 14.76
N HIS A 459 4.96 -10.16 15.69
CA HIS A 459 3.77 -9.30 15.71
C HIS A 459 4.00 -8.06 16.57
N LYS A 460 2.98 -7.20 16.67
CA LYS A 460 3.07 -5.89 17.33
C LYS A 460 3.53 -5.87 18.79
N PHE A 461 3.47 -6.99 19.52
CA PHE A 461 3.82 -7.03 20.95
C PHE A 461 5.25 -7.53 21.21
N ASN A 462 5.89 -8.13 20.21
CA ASN A 462 7.22 -8.74 20.37
C ASN A 462 8.23 -8.28 19.31
N GLU A 463 7.82 -7.38 18.40
CA GLU A 463 8.65 -6.91 17.30
C GLU A 463 8.40 -5.43 17.03
N LYS A 464 9.43 -4.61 17.24
CA LYS A 464 9.36 -3.14 17.19
C LYS A 464 8.86 -2.65 15.83
N PHE A 465 9.21 -3.33 14.74
CA PHE A 465 8.75 -2.97 13.40
C PHE A 465 7.21 -3.00 13.26
N PHE A 466 6.51 -3.82 14.05
CA PHE A 466 5.06 -3.98 14.01
C PHE A 466 4.31 -3.20 15.09
N GLU A 467 5.02 -2.53 16.02
CA GLU A 467 4.45 -1.96 17.25
C GLU A 467 3.23 -1.05 17.00
N ASP A 468 3.33 -0.17 16.00
CA ASP A 468 2.28 0.80 15.65
C ASP A 468 1.45 0.38 14.41
N LYS A 469 1.65 -0.82 13.84
CA LYS A 469 0.86 -1.21 12.65
C LYS A 469 -0.60 -1.54 13.04
N PRO A 470 -1.59 -1.22 12.18
CA PRO A 470 -3.02 -1.39 12.48
C PRO A 470 -3.51 -2.84 12.25
N THR A 471 -2.76 -3.82 12.74
CA THR A 471 -3.06 -5.25 12.57
C THR A 471 -2.57 -6.06 13.78
N LEU A 472 -3.27 -7.17 14.08
CA LEU A 472 -2.84 -8.18 15.05
C LEU A 472 -2.21 -9.41 14.39
N ARG A 473 -1.97 -9.35 13.07
CA ARG A 473 -1.40 -10.45 12.30
C ARG A 473 -0.06 -10.89 12.88
N LYS A 474 0.17 -12.19 12.86
CA LYS A 474 1.38 -12.85 13.34
C LYS A 474 2.10 -13.49 12.15
N LEU A 475 3.38 -13.19 11.99
CA LEU A 475 4.21 -13.78 10.94
C LEU A 475 4.97 -14.97 11.52
N SER A 476 4.79 -16.16 10.94
CA SER A 476 5.53 -17.39 11.29
C SER A 476 6.97 -17.41 10.76
N SER A 477 7.25 -16.65 9.70
CA SER A 477 8.52 -16.60 8.98
C SER A 477 8.75 -15.22 8.34
N GLN A 478 9.91 -15.03 7.69
CA GLN A 478 10.25 -13.76 7.03
C GLN A 478 9.24 -13.39 5.93
N SER A 479 8.73 -14.38 5.21
CA SER A 479 7.70 -14.26 4.18
C SER A 479 6.70 -15.41 4.31
N PRO A 480 5.60 -15.24 5.06
CA PRO A 480 4.58 -16.28 5.22
C PRO A 480 3.96 -16.71 3.89
N TYR A 481 3.82 -15.80 2.92
CA TYR A 481 3.36 -16.17 1.58
C TYR A 481 4.26 -17.22 0.92
N MET A 482 5.58 -17.12 1.10
CA MET A 482 6.53 -18.10 0.58
C MET A 482 6.41 -19.45 1.29
N GLU A 483 6.14 -19.42 2.60
CA GLU A 483 5.90 -20.60 3.43
C GLU A 483 4.61 -21.34 3.04
N GLU A 484 3.50 -20.60 2.93
CA GLU A 484 2.15 -21.18 2.86
C GLU A 484 1.64 -21.39 1.44
N MET A 485 1.94 -20.46 0.52
CA MET A 485 1.36 -20.43 -0.83
C MET A 485 2.33 -20.92 -1.91
N VAL A 486 3.65 -20.78 -1.69
CA VAL A 486 4.67 -21.25 -2.64
C VAL A 486 5.16 -22.65 -2.29
N GLY A 487 5.73 -22.81 -1.09
CA GLY A 487 6.22 -24.09 -0.57
C GLY A 487 7.31 -24.77 -1.42
N GLU A 488 7.59 -26.01 -1.08
CA GLU A 488 8.61 -26.84 -1.73
C GLU A 488 8.23 -27.16 -3.19
N PRO A 489 9.21 -27.39 -4.10
CA PRO A 489 10.67 -27.33 -3.88
C PRO A 489 11.25 -25.91 -3.97
N TYR A 490 10.38 -24.92 -4.16
CA TYR A 490 10.73 -23.54 -4.49
C TYR A 490 11.05 -22.69 -3.27
N SER A 491 10.41 -22.98 -2.15
CA SER A 491 10.65 -22.33 -0.87
C SER A 491 10.74 -23.34 0.27
N TYR A 492 11.68 -23.13 1.19
CA TYR A 492 11.78 -23.88 2.44
C TYR A 492 11.76 -22.92 3.64
N THR A 493 10.89 -23.21 4.61
CA THR A 493 10.91 -22.58 5.93
C THR A 493 11.54 -23.54 6.91
N VAL A 494 12.75 -23.24 7.38
CA VAL A 494 13.57 -24.19 8.15
C VAL A 494 13.64 -23.82 9.63
N ASP A 495 13.49 -24.82 10.50
CA ASP A 495 13.90 -24.69 11.89
C ASP A 495 15.42 -24.86 11.98
N VAL A 496 16.12 -23.75 12.20
CA VAL A 496 17.58 -23.71 12.27
C VAL A 496 18.14 -24.50 13.47
N LYS A 497 17.31 -24.85 14.46
CA LYS A 497 17.71 -25.70 15.60
C LYS A 497 17.77 -27.18 15.20
N ASN A 498 17.00 -27.59 14.20
CA ASN A 498 17.08 -28.93 13.64
C ASN A 498 18.15 -28.96 12.55
N GLU A 499 19.41 -28.88 12.98
CA GLU A 499 20.56 -28.79 12.08
C GLU A 499 20.66 -30.00 11.13
N THR A 500 20.31 -31.20 11.59
CA THR A 500 20.31 -32.41 10.75
C THR A 500 19.38 -32.25 9.54
N LEU A 501 18.13 -31.85 9.77
CA LEU A 501 17.18 -31.64 8.68
C LEU A 501 17.60 -30.48 7.79
N PHE A 502 18.10 -29.39 8.38
CA PHE A 502 18.57 -28.24 7.63
C PHE A 502 19.72 -28.60 6.67
N ARG A 503 20.71 -29.37 7.14
CA ARG A 503 21.82 -29.87 6.31
C ARG A 503 21.35 -30.80 5.20
N GLN A 504 20.39 -31.68 5.47
CA GLN A 504 19.78 -32.54 4.46
C GLN A 504 19.11 -31.74 3.35
N ILE A 505 18.39 -30.67 3.72
CA ILE A 505 17.76 -29.75 2.76
C ILE A 505 18.83 -29.07 1.89
N LEU A 506 19.91 -28.56 2.49
CA LEU A 506 20.99 -27.90 1.74
C LEU A 506 21.70 -28.85 0.78
N GLU A 507 22.02 -30.07 1.21
CA GLU A 507 22.64 -31.10 0.37
C GLU A 507 21.74 -31.49 -0.81
N MET A 508 20.44 -31.65 -0.54
CA MET A 508 19.43 -31.93 -1.56
C MET A 508 19.32 -30.79 -2.59
N ILE A 509 19.28 -29.53 -2.15
CA ILE A 509 19.26 -28.35 -3.05
C ILE A 509 20.55 -28.26 -3.87
N LYS A 510 21.71 -28.56 -3.28
CA LYS A 510 23.02 -28.51 -3.94
C LYS A 510 23.08 -29.52 -5.08
N ASN A 511 22.62 -30.75 -4.84
CA ASN A 511 22.79 -31.88 -5.75
C ASN A 511 21.66 -32.05 -6.79
N ARG A 512 20.48 -31.46 -6.56
CA ARG A 512 19.40 -31.51 -7.55
C ARG A 512 19.68 -30.66 -8.79
N GLU A 513 18.94 -30.95 -9.85
CA GLU A 513 18.87 -30.13 -11.07
C GLU A 513 18.30 -28.72 -10.80
N ASP A 514 18.65 -27.80 -11.69
CA ASP A 514 18.19 -26.40 -11.61
C ASP A 514 16.68 -26.34 -11.77
N LEU A 515 16.00 -25.65 -10.84
CA LEU A 515 14.55 -25.49 -10.94
C LEU A 515 14.17 -24.60 -12.12
N PRO A 516 13.07 -24.92 -12.82
CA PRO A 516 12.55 -24.01 -13.83
C PRO A 516 12.05 -22.73 -13.15
N PRO A 517 12.27 -21.55 -13.76
CA PRO A 517 11.67 -20.29 -13.33
C PRO A 517 10.17 -20.40 -13.05
N LYS A 518 9.73 -19.84 -11.93
CA LYS A 518 8.31 -19.84 -11.52
C LYS A 518 7.89 -18.46 -11.05
N ILE A 519 6.77 -17.99 -11.56
CA ILE A 519 6.08 -16.78 -11.08
C ILE A 519 4.63 -17.19 -10.78
N PRO A 520 4.15 -17.10 -9.53
CA PRO A 520 2.75 -17.35 -9.21
C PRO A 520 1.83 -16.46 -10.06
N LYS A 521 0.70 -17.00 -10.55
CA LYS A 521 -0.18 -16.31 -11.51
C LYS A 521 -0.54 -14.91 -11.02
N GLU A 522 -0.82 -14.78 -9.74
CA GLU A 522 -1.23 -13.56 -9.08
C GLU A 522 -0.12 -12.48 -9.03
N PHE A 523 1.15 -12.82 -9.24
CA PHE A 523 2.26 -11.87 -9.36
C PHE A 523 2.74 -11.67 -10.81
N THR A 524 1.99 -12.17 -11.80
CA THR A 524 2.24 -11.87 -13.23
C THR A 524 1.54 -10.58 -13.65
N SER A 525 2.00 -9.95 -14.75
CA SER A 525 1.31 -8.78 -15.33
C SER A 525 -0.14 -9.09 -15.69
N TYR A 526 -0.44 -10.28 -16.20
CA TYR A 526 -1.83 -10.68 -16.50
C TYR A 526 -2.68 -10.79 -15.22
N GLY A 527 -2.18 -11.50 -14.20
CA GLY A 527 -2.91 -11.63 -12.94
C GLY A 527 -3.14 -10.30 -12.23
N MET A 528 -2.16 -9.38 -12.28
CA MET A 528 -2.33 -8.03 -11.74
C MET A 528 -3.28 -7.18 -12.59
N LEU A 529 -3.23 -7.29 -13.93
CA LEU A 529 -4.15 -6.63 -14.85
C LEU A 529 -5.61 -7.01 -14.54
N GLU A 530 -5.90 -8.31 -14.38
CA GLU A 530 -7.22 -8.81 -13.98
C GLU A 530 -7.70 -8.15 -12.67
N ARG A 531 -6.83 -8.05 -11.66
CA ARG A 531 -7.19 -7.44 -10.37
C ARG A 531 -7.43 -5.93 -10.48
N ILE A 532 -6.55 -5.19 -11.15
CA ILE A 532 -6.72 -3.74 -11.35
C ILE A 532 -8.02 -3.46 -12.08
N HIS A 533 -8.33 -4.25 -13.11
CA HIS A 533 -9.59 -4.16 -13.82
C HIS A 533 -10.80 -4.38 -12.87
N ILE A 534 -10.77 -5.44 -12.05
CA ILE A 534 -11.83 -5.71 -11.06
C ILE A 534 -11.97 -4.57 -10.04
N PHE A 535 -10.86 -4.04 -9.51
CA PHE A 535 -10.89 -2.94 -8.53
C PHE A 535 -11.40 -1.63 -9.12
N THR A 536 -11.17 -1.44 -10.41
CA THR A 536 -11.59 -0.23 -11.10
C THR A 536 -13.05 -0.35 -11.57
N GLU A 537 -13.48 -1.50 -12.10
CA GLU A 537 -14.84 -1.71 -12.63
C GLU A 537 -15.87 -2.17 -11.61
N HIS A 538 -15.51 -3.08 -10.70
CA HIS A 538 -16.49 -3.85 -9.91
C HIS A 538 -16.45 -3.56 -8.41
N MET A 539 -15.36 -3.01 -7.90
CA MET A 539 -15.25 -2.60 -6.51
C MET A 539 -16.02 -1.29 -6.25
N VAL A 540 -17.33 -1.34 -6.48
CA VAL A 540 -18.21 -0.19 -6.29
C VAL A 540 -18.60 -0.16 -4.82
N HIS A 541 -17.88 0.65 -4.06
CA HIS A 541 -18.35 1.08 -2.76
C HIS A 541 -19.37 2.19 -2.97
N GLN A 542 -20.57 2.02 -2.44
CA GLN A 542 -21.51 3.15 -2.39
C GLN A 542 -20.87 4.27 -1.57
N ARG A 543 -21.36 5.50 -1.69
CA ARG A 543 -20.83 6.66 -0.95
C ARG A 543 -21.06 6.46 0.55
N PHE A 544 -20.21 5.68 1.19
CA PHE A 544 -20.23 5.39 2.61
C PHE A 544 -19.28 6.35 3.33
N LEU A 545 -19.90 7.26 4.09
CA LEU A 545 -19.45 7.93 5.32
C LEU A 545 -18.06 8.56 5.33
#